data_AF-A0A419STS9-F1
#
_entry.id   AF-A0A419STS9-F1
#
_cell.length_a   1.000
_cell.length_b   1.000
_cell.length_c   1.000
_cell.angle_alpha   90.00
_cell.angle_beta   90.00
_cell.angle_gamma   90.00
#
_symmetry.space_group_name_H-M   'P 1'
#
loop_
_entity.id
_entity.type
_entity.pdbx_description
1 polymer ?
#
loop_
_entity_poly.entity_id
_entity_poly.type
_entity_poly.pdbx_seq_one_letter_code
_entity_poly.pdbx_strand_id
1 'polypeptide(L)'
;MKTTSKELKLRARKRLKGKYGICVGAGLIAGALMSVVFMIFLMVSVVLGVANETLFYGGSEFGVGFVLMQAAIIIFTVVISAVMALFLPGMMKMYYNISTDQKYGLYDLLFALKNKPLKFLGLYFMIVLISIVLSIPYFIVLIVSIITDFIPIMIVLLVLMYLLLLVGSLMCSIYFSQSFFILMESTDKGVLQSMRESVELMKGNKGRFFYITLSFTGMILLGYGSFGIGFLWIFPYIHCTFTEFYLDIKAENTNIILASPMDSSYESMQI
;
A
#
# COMPACT_ATOMS: atom_id res chain seq x y z
N MET A 1 -10.98 -19.84 -19.15
CA MET A 1 -9.54 -19.56 -18.99
C MET A 1 -9.39 -18.36 -18.06
N LYS A 2 -8.42 -18.40 -17.14
CA LYS A 2 -8.11 -17.25 -16.27
C LYS A 2 -7.51 -16.12 -17.11
N THR A 3 -7.93 -14.87 -16.86
CA THR A 3 -7.44 -13.73 -17.63
C THR A 3 -5.95 -13.49 -17.39
N THR A 4 -5.22 -13.24 -18.48
CA THR A 4 -3.76 -13.11 -18.46
C THR A 4 -3.31 -11.70 -18.08
N SER A 5 -2.06 -11.55 -17.62
CA SER A 5 -1.46 -10.24 -17.32
C SER A 5 -1.49 -9.30 -18.54
N LYS A 6 -1.28 -9.82 -19.75
CA LYS A 6 -1.32 -9.04 -20.99
C LYS A 6 -2.72 -8.49 -21.26
N GLU A 7 -3.77 -9.28 -21.06
CA GLU A 7 -5.16 -8.86 -21.24
C GLU A 7 -5.58 -7.82 -20.21
N LEU A 8 -5.20 -8.00 -18.94
CA LEU A 8 -5.45 -7.04 -17.86
C LEU A 8 -4.81 -5.68 -18.15
N LYS A 9 -3.53 -5.70 -18.54
CA LYS A 9 -2.79 -4.52 -18.99
C LYS A 9 -3.43 -3.86 -20.21
N LEU A 10 -3.90 -4.64 -21.18
CA LEU A 10 -4.61 -4.12 -22.34
C LEU A 10 -5.94 -3.44 -21.95
N ARG A 11 -6.73 -4.05 -21.05
CA ARG A 11 -7.96 -3.45 -20.50
C ARG A 11 -7.66 -2.12 -19.81
N ALA A 12 -6.67 -2.09 -18.93
CA ALA A 12 -6.26 -0.87 -18.23
C ALA A 12 -5.86 0.25 -19.21
N ARG A 13 -5.05 -0.08 -20.23
CA ARG A 13 -4.66 0.90 -21.26
C ARG A 13 -5.85 1.45 -22.04
N LYS A 14 -6.82 0.59 -22.38
CA LYS A 14 -8.06 1.02 -23.06
C LYS A 14 -8.89 1.94 -22.18
N ARG A 15 -9.07 1.60 -20.89
CA ARG A 15 -9.83 2.40 -19.93
C ARG A 15 -9.21 3.77 -19.65
N LEU A 16 -7.88 3.85 -19.64
CA LEU A 16 -7.14 5.10 -19.41
C LEU A 16 -7.03 6.00 -20.64
N LYS A 17 -7.30 5.50 -21.85
CA LYS A 17 -7.19 6.30 -23.08
C LYS A 17 -8.12 7.52 -23.00
N GLY A 18 -7.55 8.72 -23.11
CA GLY A 18 -8.27 9.99 -22.95
C GLY A 18 -8.53 10.43 -21.50
N LYS A 19 -8.21 9.59 -20.51
CA LYS A 19 -8.40 9.88 -19.07
C LYS A 19 -7.09 10.06 -18.31
N TYR A 20 -5.93 10.00 -18.97
CA TYR A 20 -4.62 10.17 -18.30
C TYR A 20 -4.49 11.52 -17.58
N GLY A 21 -5.00 12.62 -18.15
CA GLY A 21 -4.86 13.95 -17.57
C GLY A 21 -5.46 14.06 -16.15
N ILE A 22 -6.66 13.51 -15.93
CA ILE A 22 -7.27 13.51 -14.60
C ILE A 22 -6.50 12.61 -13.62
N CYS A 23 -6.01 11.44 -14.07
CA CYS A 23 -5.27 10.52 -13.21
C CYS A 23 -3.90 11.09 -12.79
N VAL A 24 -3.20 11.73 -13.72
CA VAL A 24 -1.93 12.42 -13.46
C VAL A 24 -2.18 13.61 -12.54
N GLY A 25 -3.18 14.43 -12.81
CA GLY A 25 -3.54 15.58 -11.96
C GLY A 25 -3.88 15.15 -10.53
N ALA A 26 -4.65 14.09 -10.37
CA ALA A 26 -4.95 13.49 -9.08
C ALA A 26 -3.69 13.02 -8.33
N GLY A 27 -2.79 12.31 -9.03
CA GLY A 27 -1.52 11.86 -8.48
C GLY A 27 -0.61 13.02 -8.09
N LEU A 28 -0.56 14.10 -8.89
CA LEU A 28 0.21 15.30 -8.58
C LEU A 28 -0.35 16.07 -7.38
N ILE A 29 -1.68 16.18 -7.25
CA ILE A 29 -2.30 16.81 -6.08
C ILE A 29 -1.97 16.03 -4.81
N ALA A 30 -2.13 14.70 -4.84
CA ALA A 30 -1.77 13.85 -3.71
C ALA A 30 -0.25 13.95 -3.41
N GLY A 31 0.60 13.91 -4.44
CA GLY A 31 2.05 14.02 -4.29
C GLY A 31 2.50 15.38 -3.75
N ALA A 32 1.90 16.48 -4.21
CA ALA A 32 2.18 17.83 -3.73
C ALA A 32 1.75 18.01 -2.26
N LEU A 33 0.62 17.43 -1.86
CA LEU A 33 0.23 17.42 -0.46
C LEU A 33 1.26 16.67 0.39
N MET A 34 1.73 15.51 -0.08
CA MET A 34 2.73 14.73 0.63
C MET A 34 4.10 15.41 0.69
N SER A 35 4.49 16.12 -0.38
CA SER A 35 5.74 16.89 -0.36
C SER A 35 5.67 18.05 0.62
N VAL A 36 4.53 18.72 0.77
CA VAL A 36 4.34 19.76 1.81
C VAL A 36 4.51 19.18 3.20
N VAL A 37 3.86 18.05 3.51
CA VAL A 37 4.00 17.38 4.82
C VAL A 37 5.45 16.96 5.07
N PHE A 38 6.12 16.42 4.04
CA PHE A 38 7.53 16.03 4.12
C PHE A 38 8.46 17.24 4.29
N MET A 39 8.20 18.36 3.62
CA MET A 39 8.99 19.59 3.77
C MET A 39 8.83 20.20 5.17
N ILE A 40 7.63 20.16 5.74
CA ILE A 40 7.39 20.57 7.13
C ILE A 40 8.19 19.66 8.08
N PHE A 41 8.16 18.35 7.86
CA PHE A 41 8.96 17.39 8.62
C PHE A 41 10.46 17.68 8.52
N LEU A 42 10.98 17.92 7.31
CA LEU A 42 12.39 18.27 7.10
C LEU A 42 12.76 19.57 7.81
N MET A 43 11.93 20.61 7.68
CA MET A 43 12.13 21.89 8.37
C MET A 43 12.19 21.72 9.88
N VAL A 44 11.22 21.01 10.48
CA VAL A 44 11.20 20.77 11.92
C VAL A 44 12.38 19.92 12.36
N SER A 45 12.75 18.89 11.59
CA SER A 45 13.90 18.03 11.91
C SER A 45 15.22 18.79 11.85
N VAL A 46 15.39 19.69 10.88
CA VAL A 46 16.56 20.56 10.77
C VAL A 46 16.60 21.56 11.92
N VAL A 47 15.47 22.21 12.24
CA VAL A 47 15.41 23.17 13.35
C VAL A 47 15.72 22.49 14.68
N LEU A 48 15.13 21.33 14.96
CA LEU A 48 15.44 20.55 16.17
C LEU A 48 16.88 20.04 16.17
N GLY A 49 17.40 19.61 15.02
CA GLY A 49 18.79 19.18 14.88
C GLY A 49 19.80 20.31 15.13
N VAL A 50 19.55 21.49 14.58
CA VAL A 50 20.40 22.70 14.75
C VAL A 50 20.26 23.29 16.15
N ALA A 51 19.06 23.24 16.75
CA ALA A 51 18.82 23.70 18.11
C ALA A 51 19.43 22.76 19.17
N ASN A 52 19.72 21.50 18.80
CA ASN A 52 20.45 20.59 19.66
C ASN A 52 21.95 20.92 19.60
N GLU A 53 22.52 21.24 20.76
CA GLU A 53 23.94 21.61 20.92
C GLU A 53 24.93 20.57 20.36
N THR A 54 24.49 19.34 20.07
CA THR A 54 25.31 18.27 19.48
C THR A 54 25.86 18.57 18.09
N LEU A 55 25.17 19.40 17.28
CA LEU A 55 25.64 19.73 15.92
C LEU A 55 26.82 20.73 15.90
N PHE A 56 27.05 21.46 16.99
CA PHE A 56 28.12 22.48 17.10
C PHE A 56 29.06 22.32 18.31
N TYR A 57 28.66 21.61 19.39
CA TYR A 57 29.34 21.60 20.69
C TYR A 57 29.62 20.21 21.31
N GLY A 58 29.47 19.12 20.56
CA GLY A 58 29.96 17.80 21.01
C GLY A 58 29.20 17.20 22.21
N GLY A 59 27.87 17.39 22.27
CA GLY A 59 27.02 16.76 23.29
C GLY A 59 26.90 15.23 23.14
N SER A 60 26.42 14.56 24.20
CA SER A 60 26.23 13.10 24.24
C SER A 60 25.26 12.58 23.17
N GLU A 61 25.55 11.43 22.59
CA GLU A 61 24.73 10.73 21.56
C GLU A 61 23.27 10.47 22.00
N PHE A 62 22.97 10.51 23.31
CA PHE A 62 21.65 10.26 23.90
C PHE A 62 21.10 11.44 24.73
N GLY A 63 21.46 12.68 24.39
CA GLY A 63 20.95 13.87 25.08
C GLY A 63 19.44 14.08 24.89
N VAL A 64 18.83 14.94 25.72
CA VAL A 64 17.39 15.29 25.65
C VAL A 64 16.98 15.75 24.24
N GLY A 65 17.88 16.46 23.55
CA GLY A 65 17.69 16.88 22.17
C GLY A 65 17.51 15.73 21.18
N PHE A 66 18.31 14.66 21.30
CA PHE A 66 18.18 13.47 20.46
C PHE A 66 16.83 12.78 20.71
N VAL A 67 16.40 12.66 21.97
CA VAL A 67 15.10 12.08 22.32
C VAL A 67 13.95 12.89 21.71
N LEU A 68 14.00 14.22 21.78
CA LEU A 68 13.00 15.10 21.18
C LEU A 68 12.97 14.99 19.65
N MET A 69 14.13 14.90 19.00
CA MET A 69 14.23 14.67 17.56
C MET A 69 13.60 13.33 17.17
N GLN A 70 13.88 12.25 17.90
CA GLN A 70 13.30 10.93 17.63
C GLN A 70 11.78 10.92 17.85
N ALA A 71 11.29 11.56 18.92
CA ALA A 71 9.86 11.71 19.16
C ALA A 71 9.17 12.48 18.01
N ALA A 72 9.79 13.57 17.54
CA ALA A 72 9.28 14.32 16.39
C ALA A 72 9.21 13.44 15.13
N ILE A 73 10.27 12.69 14.81
CA ILE A 73 10.30 11.76 13.66
C ILE A 73 9.16 10.74 13.73
N ILE A 74 8.92 10.15 14.90
CA ILE A 74 7.83 9.19 15.11
C ILE A 74 6.48 9.86 14.87
N ILE A 75 6.23 11.02 15.45
CA ILE A 75 4.97 11.78 15.27
C ILE A 75 4.74 12.10 13.80
N PHE A 76 5.76 12.61 13.10
CA PHE A 76 5.63 12.92 11.67
C PHE A 76 5.40 11.69 10.81
N THR A 77 6.06 10.57 11.13
CA THR A 77 5.82 9.29 10.43
C THR A 77 4.38 8.85 10.61
N VAL A 78 3.83 8.96 11.81
CA VAL A 78 2.41 8.65 12.09
C VAL A 78 1.50 9.58 11.29
N VAL A 79 1.76 10.88 11.25
CA VAL A 79 0.97 11.85 10.47
C VAL A 79 1.01 11.53 8.97
N ILE A 80 2.18 11.32 8.39
CA ILE A 80 2.34 10.95 6.97
C ILE A 80 1.58 9.66 6.66
N SER A 81 1.68 8.66 7.53
CA SER A 81 0.99 7.39 7.36
C SER A 81 -0.54 7.53 7.42
N ALA A 82 -1.05 8.39 8.30
CA ALA A 82 -2.47 8.71 8.39
C ALA A 82 -2.98 9.44 7.13
N VAL A 83 -2.20 10.38 6.59
CA VAL A 83 -2.53 11.04 5.32
C VAL A 83 -2.55 10.03 4.18
N MET A 84 -1.54 9.15 4.07
CA MET A 84 -1.53 8.06 3.08
C MET A 84 -2.77 7.18 3.17
N ALA A 85 -3.16 6.77 4.39
CA ALA A 85 -4.31 5.90 4.63
C ALA A 85 -5.63 6.49 4.13
N LEU A 86 -5.72 7.82 4.03
CA LEU A 86 -6.91 8.54 3.59
C LEU A 86 -6.91 8.88 2.09
N PHE A 87 -5.74 9.17 1.51
CA PHE A 87 -5.65 9.51 0.08
C PHE A 87 -5.58 8.27 -0.83
N LEU A 88 -4.96 7.18 -0.36
CA LEU A 88 -4.82 5.96 -1.15
C LEU A 88 -6.18 5.36 -1.57
N PRO A 89 -7.17 5.17 -0.67
CA PRO A 89 -8.47 4.64 -1.08
C PRO A 89 -9.22 5.56 -2.04
N GLY A 90 -9.02 6.89 -1.93
CA GLY A 90 -9.61 7.84 -2.87
C GLY A 90 -9.05 7.72 -4.29
N MET A 91 -7.74 7.55 -4.42
CA MET A 91 -7.12 7.20 -5.71
C MET A 91 -7.65 5.88 -6.26
N MET A 92 -7.74 4.84 -5.42
CA MET A 92 -8.30 3.55 -5.82
C MET A 92 -9.77 3.66 -6.26
N LYS A 93 -10.57 4.51 -5.61
CA LYS A 93 -11.97 4.77 -5.98
C LYS A 93 -12.08 5.41 -7.36
N MET A 94 -11.22 6.38 -7.65
CA MET A 94 -11.17 7.01 -8.96
C MET A 94 -10.83 5.98 -10.06
N TYR A 95 -9.82 5.13 -9.86
CA TYR A 95 -9.49 4.07 -10.82
C TYR A 95 -10.61 3.04 -10.97
N TYR A 96 -11.26 2.66 -9.87
CA TYR A 96 -12.43 1.81 -9.88
C TYR A 96 -13.56 2.40 -10.73
N ASN A 97 -13.93 3.66 -10.47
CA ASN A 97 -14.98 4.35 -11.22
C ASN A 97 -14.63 4.46 -12.72
N ILE A 98 -13.35 4.68 -13.06
CA ILE A 98 -12.87 4.70 -14.44
C ILE A 98 -13.04 3.33 -15.13
N SER A 99 -12.75 2.23 -14.42
CA SER A 99 -12.84 0.86 -14.92
C SER A 99 -14.27 0.36 -15.06
N THR A 100 -15.18 0.82 -14.19
CA THR A 100 -16.61 0.47 -14.20
C THR A 100 -17.50 1.47 -14.95
N ASP A 101 -16.91 2.43 -15.67
CA ASP A 101 -17.60 3.53 -16.38
C ASP A 101 -18.59 4.34 -15.51
N GLN A 102 -18.28 4.47 -14.22
CA GLN A 102 -19.02 5.36 -13.30
C GLN A 102 -18.48 6.79 -13.37
N LYS A 103 -19.21 7.75 -12.78
CA LYS A 103 -18.72 9.14 -12.65
C LYS A 103 -17.42 9.13 -11.82
N TYR A 104 -16.37 9.74 -12.35
CA TYR A 104 -15.06 9.85 -11.70
C TYR A 104 -14.63 11.33 -11.63
N GLY A 105 -13.84 11.69 -10.65
CA GLY A 105 -13.26 13.03 -10.56
C GLY A 105 -12.30 13.22 -9.38
N LEU A 106 -11.71 14.41 -9.27
CA LEU A 106 -10.78 14.73 -8.17
C LEU A 106 -11.44 14.69 -6.79
N TYR A 107 -12.77 14.84 -6.72
CA TYR A 107 -13.52 14.71 -5.47
C TYR A 107 -13.45 13.29 -4.88
N ASP A 108 -13.17 12.27 -5.71
CA ASP A 108 -12.98 10.88 -5.26
C ASP A 108 -11.74 10.76 -4.36
N LEU A 109 -10.75 11.66 -4.46
CA LEU A 109 -9.58 11.67 -3.57
C LEU A 109 -9.97 11.84 -2.11
N LEU A 110 -11.02 12.61 -1.86
CA LEU A 110 -11.54 12.87 -0.52
C LEU A 110 -12.59 11.83 -0.09
N PHE A 111 -12.74 10.73 -0.84
CA PHE A 111 -13.74 9.70 -0.58
C PHE A 111 -13.57 9.10 0.83
N ALA A 112 -12.36 8.72 1.22
CA ALA A 112 -12.12 8.12 2.54
C ALA A 112 -12.39 9.10 3.68
N LEU A 113 -12.10 10.40 3.47
CA LEU A 113 -12.39 11.45 4.46
C LEU A 113 -13.89 11.60 4.68
N LYS A 114 -14.69 11.47 3.62
CA LYS A 114 -16.16 11.59 3.69
C LYS A 114 -16.84 10.31 4.17
N ASN A 115 -16.26 9.15 3.90
CA ASN A 115 -16.91 7.85 4.11
C ASN A 115 -16.18 7.02 5.17
N LYS A 116 -16.48 7.29 6.46
CA LYS A 116 -15.94 6.54 7.61
C LYS A 116 -14.39 6.47 7.64
N PRO A 117 -13.68 7.62 7.73
CA PRO A 117 -12.22 7.70 7.66
C PRO A 117 -11.51 6.79 8.67
N LEU A 118 -12.10 6.61 9.86
CA LEU A 118 -11.56 5.77 10.91
C LEU A 118 -11.41 4.30 10.49
N LYS A 119 -12.27 3.79 9.60
CA LYS A 119 -12.16 2.42 9.09
C LYS A 119 -11.00 2.26 8.12
N PHE A 120 -10.77 3.23 7.23
CA PHE A 120 -9.63 3.21 6.32
C PHE A 120 -8.30 3.38 7.07
N LEU A 121 -8.28 4.27 8.08
CA LEU A 121 -7.14 4.41 8.97
C LEU A 121 -6.90 3.12 9.76
N GLY A 122 -7.95 2.48 10.27
CA GLY A 122 -7.86 1.19 10.95
C GLY A 122 -7.32 0.08 10.06
N LEU A 123 -7.74 0.01 8.79
CA LEU A 123 -7.20 -0.97 7.84
C LEU A 123 -5.71 -0.74 7.57
N TYR A 124 -5.31 0.52 7.35
CA TYR A 124 -3.91 0.85 7.16
C TYR A 124 -3.08 0.54 8.41
N PHE A 125 -3.60 0.88 9.59
CA PHE A 125 -2.97 0.58 10.88
C PHE A 125 -2.78 -0.93 11.08
N MET A 126 -3.77 -1.77 10.75
CA MET A 126 -3.63 -3.22 10.83
C MET A 126 -2.52 -3.75 9.90
N ILE A 127 -2.40 -3.20 8.69
CA ILE A 127 -1.32 -3.57 7.75
C ILE A 127 0.04 -3.18 8.33
N VAL A 128 0.17 -1.96 8.89
CA VAL A 128 1.39 -1.49 9.55
C VAL A 128 1.75 -2.35 10.75
N LEU A 129 0.78 -2.74 11.59
CA LEU A 129 1.02 -3.64 12.71
C LEU A 129 1.59 -4.98 12.25
N ILE A 130 1.04 -5.56 11.19
CA ILE A 130 1.58 -6.79 10.60
C ILE A 130 3.02 -6.57 10.10
N SER A 131 3.30 -5.46 9.43
CA SER A 131 4.64 -5.10 9.00
C SER A 131 5.63 -4.93 10.16
N ILE A 132 5.20 -4.32 11.27
CA ILE A 132 6.02 -4.18 12.48
C ILE A 132 6.34 -5.56 13.04
N VAL A 133 5.34 -6.44 13.22
CA VAL A 133 5.56 -7.79 13.75
C VAL A 133 6.55 -8.58 12.88
N LEU A 134 6.42 -8.49 11.55
CA LEU A 134 7.36 -9.13 10.62
C LEU A 134 8.78 -8.58 10.71
N SER A 135 8.94 -7.31 11.08
CA SER A 135 10.24 -6.65 11.19
C SER A 135 10.99 -6.90 12.51
N ILE A 136 10.31 -7.42 13.54
CA ILE A 136 10.91 -7.66 14.87
C ILE A 136 12.20 -8.49 14.80
N PRO A 137 12.27 -9.64 14.10
CA PRO A 137 13.50 -10.44 14.06
C PRO A 137 14.67 -9.69 13.41
N TYR A 138 14.39 -8.89 12.38
CA TYR A 138 15.40 -8.06 11.73
C TYR A 138 15.95 -7.00 12.69
N PHE A 139 15.09 -6.29 13.41
CA PHE A 139 15.51 -5.28 14.39
C PHE A 139 16.30 -5.87 15.56
N ILE A 140 15.94 -7.06 16.03
CA ILE A 140 16.70 -7.77 17.08
C ILE A 140 18.13 -8.03 16.60
N VAL A 141 18.29 -8.63 15.42
CA VAL A 141 19.61 -8.91 14.84
C VAL A 141 20.38 -7.62 14.58
N LEU A 142 19.71 -6.57 14.12
CA LEU A 142 20.33 -5.25 13.89
C LEU A 142 20.92 -4.68 15.19
N ILE A 143 20.17 -4.69 16.29
CA ILE A 143 20.63 -4.21 17.60
C ILE A 143 21.83 -5.03 18.08
N VAL A 144 21.76 -6.36 18.01
CA VAL A 144 22.88 -7.25 18.39
C VAL A 144 24.11 -7.00 17.51
N SER A 145 23.92 -6.75 16.21
CA SER A 145 25.01 -6.45 15.27
C SER A 145 25.73 -5.15 15.63
N ILE A 146 24.99 -4.13 16.08
CA ILE A 146 25.56 -2.85 16.52
C ILE A 146 26.37 -3.05 17.82
N ILE A 147 25.86 -3.81 18.78
CA ILE A 147 26.54 -4.07 20.06
C ILE A 147 27.84 -4.87 19.86
N THR A 148 27.87 -5.71 18.84
CA THR A 148 29.01 -6.61 18.54
C THR A 148 29.95 -6.05 17.48
N ASP A 149 29.84 -4.78 17.09
CA ASP A 149 30.67 -4.13 16.06
C ASP A 149 30.70 -4.89 14.71
N PHE A 150 29.54 -5.40 14.27
CA PHE A 150 29.34 -6.01 12.95
C PHE A 150 30.32 -7.14 12.60
N ILE A 151 30.56 -8.08 13.52
CA ILE A 151 31.30 -9.32 13.24
C ILE A 151 30.73 -10.01 11.98
N PRO A 152 31.56 -10.61 11.10
CA PRO A 152 31.12 -11.15 9.80
C PRO A 152 29.88 -12.07 9.85
N ILE A 153 29.73 -12.89 10.89
CA ILE A 153 28.57 -13.77 11.04
C ILE A 153 27.26 -13.00 11.26
N MET A 154 27.31 -11.85 11.93
CA MET A 154 26.15 -10.97 12.14
C MET A 154 25.73 -10.30 10.83
N ILE A 155 26.68 -9.95 9.95
CA ILE A 155 26.38 -9.41 8.62
C ILE A 155 25.60 -10.44 7.79
N VAL A 156 26.04 -11.71 7.80
CA VAL A 156 25.33 -12.80 7.09
C VAL A 156 23.92 -12.99 7.66
N LEU A 157 23.78 -12.98 8.98
CA LEU A 157 22.48 -13.10 9.65
C LEU A 157 21.55 -11.92 9.34
N LEU A 158 22.09 -10.70 9.29
CA LEU A 158 21.34 -9.49 8.95
C LEU A 158 20.78 -9.56 7.53
N VAL A 159 21.60 -10.00 6.56
CA VAL A 159 21.16 -10.21 5.17
C VAL A 159 20.07 -11.28 5.11
N LEU A 160 20.23 -12.39 5.83
CA LEU A 160 19.23 -13.45 5.87
C LEU A 160 17.89 -12.98 6.46
N MET A 161 17.93 -12.24 7.58
CA MET A 161 16.72 -11.66 8.19
C MET A 161 16.07 -10.61 7.29
N TYR A 162 16.86 -9.81 6.58
CA TYR A 162 16.34 -8.85 5.61
C TYR A 162 15.62 -9.56 4.45
N LEU A 163 16.17 -10.66 3.92
CA LEU A 163 15.51 -11.47 2.90
C LEU A 163 14.20 -12.08 3.40
N LEU A 164 14.18 -12.57 4.65
CA LEU A 164 12.96 -13.08 5.27
C LEU A 164 11.88 -11.99 5.41
N LEU A 165 12.28 -10.79 5.88
CA LEU A 165 11.40 -9.63 5.96
C LEU A 165 10.85 -9.25 4.58
N LEU A 166 11.70 -9.25 3.55
CA LEU A 166 11.29 -8.93 2.19
C LEU A 166 10.26 -9.93 1.67
N VAL A 167 10.51 -11.23 1.81
CA VAL A 167 9.58 -12.28 1.38
C VAL A 167 8.27 -12.23 2.18
N GLY A 168 8.34 -12.06 3.50
CA GLY A 168 7.18 -11.97 4.38
C GLY A 168 6.30 -10.74 4.07
N SER A 169 6.93 -9.57 3.90
CA SER A 169 6.26 -8.33 3.52
C SER A 169 5.59 -8.45 2.14
N LEU A 170 6.29 -9.03 1.16
CA LEU A 170 5.77 -9.24 -0.18
C LEU A 170 4.55 -10.19 -0.15
N MET A 171 4.63 -11.29 0.60
CA MET A 171 3.48 -12.19 0.78
C MET A 171 2.28 -11.46 1.39
N CYS A 172 2.48 -10.73 2.49
CA CYS A 172 1.40 -9.96 3.12
C CYS A 172 0.80 -8.92 2.17
N SER A 173 1.64 -8.21 1.41
CA SER A 173 1.17 -7.25 0.41
C SER A 173 0.28 -7.92 -0.65
N ILE A 174 0.60 -9.14 -1.08
CA ILE A 174 -0.24 -9.90 -2.01
C ILE A 174 -1.58 -10.28 -1.34
N TYR A 175 -1.54 -10.88 -0.15
CA TYR A 175 -2.75 -11.34 0.56
C TYR A 175 -3.74 -10.21 0.86
N PHE A 176 -3.24 -9.05 1.28
CA PHE A 176 -4.06 -7.92 1.70
C PHE A 176 -4.28 -6.87 0.60
N SER A 177 -3.75 -7.08 -0.61
CA SER A 177 -3.87 -6.15 -1.74
C SER A 177 -5.32 -5.75 -2.07
N GLN A 178 -6.28 -6.65 -1.84
CA GLN A 178 -7.69 -6.44 -2.19
C GLN A 178 -8.51 -5.85 -1.04
N SER A 179 -7.96 -5.79 0.17
CA SER A 179 -8.66 -5.33 1.38
C SER A 179 -9.19 -3.90 1.24
N PHE A 180 -8.38 -3.01 0.64
CA PHE A 180 -8.78 -1.62 0.39
C PHE A 180 -9.93 -1.53 -0.61
N PHE A 181 -9.94 -2.36 -1.67
CA PHE A 181 -11.02 -2.39 -2.65
C PHE A 181 -12.33 -2.87 -2.03
N ILE A 182 -12.28 -3.94 -1.23
CA ILE A 182 -13.45 -4.50 -0.55
C ILE A 182 -14.05 -3.52 0.45
N LEU A 183 -13.21 -2.87 1.27
CA LEU A 183 -13.68 -1.89 2.25
C LEU A 183 -14.26 -0.64 1.57
N MET A 184 -13.69 -0.24 0.43
CA MET A 184 -14.18 0.87 -0.38
C MET A 184 -15.55 0.59 -1.01
N GLU A 185 -15.81 -0.62 -1.48
CA GLU A 185 -17.11 -1.00 -2.02
C GLU A 185 -18.18 -1.15 -0.94
N SER A 186 -17.81 -1.61 0.26
CA SER A 186 -18.73 -1.83 1.37
C SER A 186 -18.17 -1.27 2.67
N THR A 187 -18.31 0.04 2.84
CA THR A 187 -17.80 0.75 4.05
C THR A 187 -18.52 0.32 5.34
N ASP A 188 -19.60 -0.45 5.25
CA ASP A 188 -20.28 -1.04 6.41
C ASP A 188 -19.56 -2.25 6.98
N LYS A 189 -18.77 -2.98 6.16
CA LYS A 189 -17.98 -4.12 6.62
C LYS A 189 -16.95 -3.70 7.69
N GLY A 190 -16.60 -4.65 8.55
CA GLY A 190 -15.52 -4.48 9.52
C GLY A 190 -14.15 -4.56 8.86
N VAL A 191 -13.14 -3.89 9.43
CA VAL A 191 -11.75 -3.90 8.90
C VAL A 191 -11.21 -5.33 8.79
N LEU A 192 -11.33 -6.13 9.86
CA LEU A 192 -10.89 -7.52 9.87
C LEU A 192 -11.65 -8.40 8.86
N GLN A 193 -12.94 -8.11 8.66
CA GLN A 193 -13.76 -8.82 7.69
C GLN A 193 -13.25 -8.56 6.27
N SER A 194 -12.96 -7.30 5.92
CA SER A 194 -12.39 -6.93 4.61
C SER A 194 -11.02 -7.58 4.37
N MET A 195 -10.19 -7.69 5.41
CA MET A 195 -8.89 -8.39 5.30
C MET A 195 -9.05 -9.90 5.09
N ARG A 196 -9.98 -10.56 5.79
CA ARG A 196 -10.27 -11.99 5.60
C ARG A 196 -10.80 -12.26 4.19
N GLU A 197 -11.74 -11.44 3.73
CA GLU A 197 -12.30 -11.55 2.38
C GLU A 197 -11.22 -11.33 1.31
N SER A 198 -10.26 -10.42 1.54
CA SER A 198 -9.09 -10.26 0.65
C SER A 198 -8.26 -11.54 0.58
N VAL A 199 -7.99 -12.18 1.73
CA VAL A 199 -7.23 -13.44 1.77
C VAL A 199 -7.96 -14.54 0.99
N GLU A 200 -9.28 -14.63 1.14
CA GLU A 200 -10.11 -15.60 0.43
C GLU A 200 -10.15 -15.35 -1.08
N LEU A 201 -10.40 -14.11 -1.51
CA LEU A 201 -10.37 -13.72 -2.92
C LEU A 201 -9.01 -13.96 -3.59
N MET A 202 -7.93 -13.88 -2.81
CA MET A 202 -6.58 -14.13 -3.30
C MET A 202 -6.20 -15.62 -3.36
N LYS A 203 -6.98 -16.54 -2.76
CA LYS A 203 -6.70 -17.99 -2.86
C LYS A 203 -6.76 -18.41 -4.34
N GLY A 204 -5.69 -19.05 -4.83
CA GLY A 204 -5.56 -19.46 -6.23
C GLY A 204 -5.18 -18.36 -7.24
N ASN A 205 -5.07 -17.09 -6.80
CA ASN A 205 -4.73 -15.94 -7.66
C ASN A 205 -3.44 -15.20 -7.25
N LYS A 206 -2.76 -15.63 -6.16
CA LYS A 206 -1.50 -15.04 -5.64
C LYS A 206 -0.38 -14.96 -6.68
N GLY A 207 -0.11 -16.09 -7.35
CA GLY A 207 0.93 -16.16 -8.38
C GLY A 207 0.63 -15.27 -9.59
N ARG A 208 -0.67 -15.12 -9.94
CA ARG A 208 -1.11 -14.24 -11.02
C ARG A 208 -0.84 -12.78 -10.66
N PHE A 209 -1.18 -12.36 -9.44
CA PHE A 209 -0.89 -11.01 -8.96
C PHE A 209 0.62 -10.74 -8.88
N PHE A 210 1.40 -11.68 -8.33
CA PHE A 210 2.87 -11.59 -8.29
C PHE A 210 3.48 -11.41 -9.68
N TYR A 211 3.03 -12.19 -10.67
CA TYR A 211 3.48 -12.07 -12.05
C TYR A 211 3.10 -10.71 -12.66
N ILE A 212 1.91 -10.19 -12.38
CA ILE A 212 1.52 -8.84 -12.82
C ILE A 212 2.48 -7.81 -12.25
N THR A 213 2.75 -7.83 -10.94
CA THR A 213 3.69 -6.91 -10.28
C THR A 213 5.10 -7.01 -10.89
N LEU A 214 5.63 -8.22 -11.07
CA LEU A 214 6.96 -8.44 -11.64
C LEU A 214 7.05 -7.98 -13.10
N SER A 215 5.96 -8.13 -13.85
CA SER A 215 5.89 -7.65 -15.23
C SER A 215 5.86 -6.11 -15.36
N PHE A 216 5.73 -5.37 -14.25
CA PHE A 216 5.87 -3.90 -14.22
C PHE A 216 7.28 -3.44 -13.85
N THR A 217 8.15 -4.33 -13.34
CA THR A 217 9.52 -3.98 -12.92
C THR A 217 10.32 -3.28 -14.02
N GLY A 218 10.20 -3.72 -15.28
CA GLY A 218 10.86 -3.06 -16.41
C GLY A 218 10.38 -1.62 -16.67
N MET A 219 9.07 -1.36 -16.53
CA MET A 219 8.55 0.01 -16.64
C MET A 219 8.97 0.87 -15.45
N ILE A 220 8.98 0.31 -14.25
CA ILE A 220 9.45 1.00 -13.04
C ILE A 220 10.92 1.41 -13.21
N LEU A 221 11.76 0.54 -13.76
CA LEU A 221 13.17 0.84 -14.06
C LEU A 221 13.32 1.99 -15.06
N LEU A 222 12.50 2.01 -16.12
CA LEU A 222 12.44 3.15 -17.05
C LEU A 222 11.97 4.44 -16.36
N GLY A 223 11.02 4.33 -15.42
CA GLY A 223 10.59 5.43 -14.57
C GLY A 223 11.74 6.05 -13.79
N TYR A 224 12.58 5.22 -13.16
CA TYR A 224 13.79 5.69 -12.48
C TYR A 224 14.79 6.33 -13.45
N GLY A 225 15.01 5.75 -14.63
CA GLY A 225 15.89 6.31 -15.66
C GLY A 225 15.44 7.70 -16.18
N SER A 226 14.17 8.04 -16.02
CA SER A 226 13.62 9.35 -16.39
C SER A 226 13.63 10.40 -15.26
N PHE A 227 14.44 10.20 -14.21
CA PHE A 227 14.44 11.00 -12.97
C PHE A 227 13.04 11.11 -12.33
N GLY A 228 12.23 10.07 -12.50
CA GLY A 228 10.90 9.96 -11.91
C GLY A 228 9.77 10.61 -12.72
N ILE A 229 10.05 11.34 -13.80
CA ILE A 229 9.02 11.96 -14.64
C ILE A 229 8.11 10.90 -15.28
N GLY A 230 8.68 9.78 -15.72
CA GLY A 230 7.96 8.66 -16.31
C GLY A 230 6.91 8.05 -15.37
N PHE A 231 7.09 8.17 -14.05
CA PHE A 231 6.13 7.63 -13.09
C PHE A 231 4.74 8.28 -13.19
N LEU A 232 4.64 9.50 -13.71
CA LEU A 232 3.36 10.17 -13.94
C LEU A 232 2.45 9.35 -14.85
N TRP A 233 2.98 8.67 -15.87
CA TRP A 233 2.20 7.81 -16.77
C TRP A 233 2.16 6.36 -16.31
N ILE A 234 3.23 5.89 -15.67
CA ILE A 234 3.35 4.50 -15.22
C ILE A 234 2.38 4.23 -14.05
N PHE A 235 2.25 5.13 -13.08
CA PHE A 235 1.40 4.90 -11.90
C PHE A 235 -0.09 4.73 -12.25
N PRO A 236 -0.73 5.63 -13.04
CA PRO A 236 -2.10 5.42 -13.48
C PRO A 236 -2.31 4.07 -14.15
N TYR A 237 -1.34 3.66 -14.97
CA TYR A 237 -1.39 2.39 -15.67
C TYR A 237 -1.29 1.18 -14.74
N ILE A 238 -0.39 1.20 -13.76
CA ILE A 238 -0.28 0.17 -12.72
C ILE A 238 -1.57 0.08 -11.89
N HIS A 239 -2.05 1.20 -11.36
CA HIS A 239 -3.22 1.20 -10.47
C HIS A 239 -4.51 0.79 -11.20
N CYS A 240 -4.69 1.21 -12.46
CA CYS A 240 -5.80 0.74 -13.27
C CYS A 240 -5.68 -0.76 -13.56
N THR A 241 -4.47 -1.29 -13.81
CA THR A 241 -4.27 -2.74 -13.99
C THR A 241 -4.61 -3.54 -12.72
N PHE A 242 -4.26 -3.03 -11.54
CA PHE A 242 -4.64 -3.66 -10.28
C PHE A 242 -6.15 -3.59 -10.03
N THR A 243 -6.80 -2.50 -10.42
CA THR A 243 -8.25 -2.36 -10.36
C THR A 243 -8.95 -3.36 -11.29
N GLU A 244 -8.48 -3.50 -12.53
CA GLU A 244 -8.99 -4.50 -13.47
C GLU A 244 -8.77 -5.93 -12.94
N PHE A 245 -7.64 -6.19 -12.28
CA PHE A 245 -7.38 -7.48 -11.65
C PHE A 245 -8.36 -7.75 -10.51
N TYR A 246 -8.66 -6.76 -9.68
CA TYR A 246 -9.65 -6.87 -8.61
C TYR A 246 -11.05 -7.20 -9.15
N LEU A 247 -11.51 -6.47 -10.18
CA LEU A 247 -12.80 -6.72 -10.82
C LEU A 247 -12.88 -8.13 -11.42
N ASP A 248 -11.78 -8.59 -12.01
CA ASP A 248 -11.66 -9.92 -12.62
C ASP A 248 -11.77 -11.05 -11.59
N ILE A 249 -10.99 -11.02 -10.52
CA ILE A 249 -11.04 -12.05 -9.48
C ILE A 249 -12.36 -12.04 -8.71
N LYS A 250 -13.00 -10.87 -8.57
CA LYS A 250 -14.31 -10.74 -7.93
C LYS A 250 -15.40 -11.39 -8.79
N ALA A 251 -15.37 -11.15 -10.11
CA ALA A 251 -16.28 -11.79 -11.04
C ALA A 251 -16.07 -13.31 -11.06
N GLU A 252 -14.82 -13.78 -11.10
CA GLU A 252 -14.48 -15.21 -10.98
C GLU A 252 -15.06 -15.83 -9.70
N ASN A 253 -14.85 -15.20 -8.54
CA ASN A 253 -15.37 -15.70 -7.27
C ASN A 253 -16.91 -15.76 -7.22
N THR A 254 -17.57 -14.74 -7.77
CA THR A 254 -19.04 -14.70 -7.85
C THR A 254 -19.57 -15.84 -8.71
N ASN A 255 -18.95 -16.11 -9.86
CA ASN A 255 -19.33 -17.21 -10.74
C ASN A 255 -19.10 -18.58 -10.08
N ILE A 256 -18.04 -18.75 -9.28
CA ILE A 256 -17.78 -19.97 -8.52
C ILE A 256 -18.88 -20.21 -7.49
N ILE A 257 -19.30 -19.16 -6.76
CA ILE A 257 -20.38 -19.26 -5.78
C ILE A 257 -21.70 -19.66 -6.45
N LEU A 258 -22.01 -19.07 -7.62
CA LEU A 258 -23.22 -19.39 -8.38
C LEU A 258 -23.19 -20.77 -9.04
N ALA A 259 -21.99 -21.29 -9.36
CA ALA A 259 -21.81 -22.61 -9.98
C ALA A 259 -21.65 -23.75 -8.96
N SER A 260 -21.35 -23.44 -7.70
CA SER A 260 -21.46 -24.42 -6.61
C SER A 260 -22.91 -24.87 -6.51
N PRO A 261 -23.21 -26.17 -6.42
CA PRO A 261 -24.57 -26.60 -6.13
C PRO A 261 -25.01 -25.87 -4.86
N MET A 262 -26.02 -25.03 -5.03
CA MET A 262 -26.65 -24.30 -3.94
C MET A 262 -27.03 -25.37 -2.93
N ASP A 263 -26.40 -25.33 -1.75
CA ASP A 263 -26.58 -26.34 -0.73
C ASP A 263 -28.09 -26.52 -0.52
N SER A 264 -28.58 -27.73 -0.79
CA SER A 264 -29.98 -28.14 -0.72
C SER A 264 -30.56 -28.05 0.71
N SER A 265 -29.81 -27.44 1.63
CA SER A 265 -30.19 -27.14 3.00
C SER A 265 -31.38 -26.17 3.16
N TYR A 266 -31.76 -25.41 2.13
CA TYR A 266 -32.94 -24.53 2.22
C TYR A 266 -34.25 -25.26 1.86
N GLU A 267 -34.19 -26.29 0.99
CA GLU A 267 -35.37 -27.08 0.65
C GLU A 267 -35.72 -28.11 1.74
N SER A 268 -34.73 -28.59 2.50
CA SER A 268 -34.97 -29.53 3.61
C SER A 268 -35.49 -28.90 4.90
N MET A 269 -35.61 -27.57 4.97
CA MET A 269 -36.27 -26.86 6.08
C MET A 269 -37.72 -26.44 5.77
N GLN A 270 -38.22 -26.74 4.57
CA GLN A 270 -39.59 -26.39 4.15
C GLN A 270 -40.51 -27.60 3.88
N ILE A 271 -40.11 -28.81 4.33
CA ILE A 271 -40.98 -30.01 4.31
C ILE A 271 -41.27 -30.45 5.74
#